data_AF-A0A7M1T872-F1
#
_entry.id   AF-A0A7M1T872-F1
#
_cell.length_a   1.000
_cell.length_b   1.000
_cell.length_c   1.000
_cell.angle_alpha   90.00
_cell.angle_beta   90.00
_cell.angle_gamma   90.00
#
_symmetry.space_group_name_H-M   'P 1'
#
loop_
_entity.id
_entity.type
_entity.pdbx_description
1 polymer ?
#
loop_
_entity_poly.entity_id
_entity_poly.type
_entity_poly.pdbx_seq_one_letter_code
_entity_poly.pdbx_strand_id
1 'polypeptide(L)'
;MLQMLKHRILHLSTTLLMGIFSGIMACHAQQLFTPSARILDTLNQKGPRLYTLLGYDSATHVPAKLMLQLIDSPLVVKDTRGKQYQVTRFDFGYLHIDTTFNDTTERFELVPEYLGFTFLQNQLDTLWKARVKKTLHAGEQLFFDHIIAEDPTGIKYGAPPLHIWVIDSLQKNQ
;
A
#
# COMPACT_ATOMS: atom_id res chain seq x y z
N MET A 1 -33.47 75.85 -12.00
CA MET A 1 -32.18 75.89 -11.29
C MET A 1 -32.48 75.68 -9.80
N LEU A 2 -32.12 74.51 -9.25
CA LEU A 2 -32.06 74.11 -7.83
C LEU A 2 -33.31 74.32 -6.94
N GLN A 3 -33.71 73.47 -6.01
CA GLN A 3 -33.18 72.19 -5.54
C GLN A 3 -34.28 71.46 -4.77
N MET A 4 -34.09 70.15 -4.70
CA MET A 4 -34.95 69.11 -4.16
C MET A 4 -35.23 69.18 -2.65
N LEU A 5 -36.19 68.31 -2.29
CA LEU A 5 -36.15 67.36 -1.18
C LEU A 5 -36.95 67.75 0.07
N LYS A 6 -38.21 67.32 0.03
CA LYS A 6 -39.18 67.31 1.14
C LYS A 6 -39.07 65.95 1.83
N HIS A 7 -38.86 65.93 3.13
CA HIS A 7 -38.67 64.70 3.89
C HIS A 7 -39.56 64.66 5.14
N ARG A 8 -40.07 63.45 5.38
CA ARG A 8 -40.45 62.84 6.67
C ARG A 8 -41.79 63.22 7.32
N ILE A 9 -42.63 62.19 7.44
CA ILE A 9 -43.66 61.82 8.43
C ILE A 9 -44.08 60.40 7.95
N LEU A 10 -44.39 59.35 8.70
CA LEU A 10 -44.44 58.96 10.12
C LEU A 10 -45.17 57.57 10.10
N HIS A 11 -45.03 56.76 11.15
CA HIS A 11 -45.82 55.54 11.46
C HIS A 11 -45.56 54.29 10.58
N LEU A 12 -45.14 53.12 11.08
CA LEU A 12 -45.56 52.31 12.23
C LEU A 12 -46.99 51.78 12.12
N SER A 13 -47.18 50.66 11.42
CA SER A 13 -48.19 49.65 11.77
C SER A 13 -47.97 48.35 11.00
N THR A 14 -47.98 47.27 11.78
CA THR A 14 -47.89 45.86 11.44
C THR A 14 -49.13 45.35 10.70
N THR A 15 -48.95 44.61 9.61
CA THR A 15 -49.91 43.57 9.21
C THR A 15 -49.25 42.43 8.44
N LEU A 16 -49.42 41.26 9.04
CA LEU A 16 -49.25 39.89 8.59
C LEU A 16 -49.80 39.65 7.17
N LEU A 17 -49.00 39.03 6.28
CA LEU A 17 -49.51 38.38 5.08
C LEU A 17 -48.77 37.06 4.87
N MET A 18 -49.49 35.97 5.11
CA MET A 18 -49.08 34.60 4.77
C MET A 18 -48.82 34.51 3.26
N GLY A 19 -47.58 34.27 2.89
CA GLY A 19 -47.18 33.89 1.53
C GLY A 19 -46.80 32.41 1.51
N ILE A 20 -47.69 31.60 0.96
CA ILE A 20 -47.47 30.19 0.62
C ILE A 20 -46.42 30.14 -0.49
N PHE A 21 -45.17 29.79 -0.15
CA PHE A 21 -44.19 29.37 -1.12
C PHE A 21 -44.03 27.85 -1.02
N SER A 22 -44.79 27.17 -1.87
CA SER A 22 -44.56 25.78 -2.25
C SER A 22 -43.23 25.72 -3.01
N GLY A 23 -42.14 25.51 -2.26
CA GLY A 23 -40.79 25.31 -2.78
C GLY A 23 -40.61 23.84 -3.14
N ILE A 24 -40.56 23.60 -4.44
CA ILE A 24 -40.36 22.31 -5.12
C ILE A 24 -39.16 21.59 -4.51
N MET A 25 -39.41 20.50 -3.78
CA MET A 25 -38.40 19.48 -3.49
C MET A 25 -38.03 18.80 -4.80
N ALA A 26 -36.97 19.28 -5.44
CA ALA A 26 -36.28 18.50 -6.46
C ALA A 26 -35.71 17.27 -5.74
N CYS A 27 -36.44 16.16 -5.85
CA CYS A 27 -35.96 14.83 -5.52
C CYS A 27 -34.67 14.60 -6.31
N HIS A 28 -33.53 14.72 -5.64
CA HIS A 28 -32.25 14.28 -6.17
C HIS A 28 -32.32 12.75 -6.16
N ALA A 29 -32.90 12.19 -7.23
CA ALA A 29 -32.87 10.76 -7.46
C ALA A 29 -31.41 10.34 -7.44
N GLN A 30 -31.04 9.58 -6.43
CA GLN A 30 -29.76 8.90 -6.36
C GLN A 30 -29.65 8.08 -7.63
N GLN A 31 -28.79 8.51 -8.56
CA GLN A 31 -28.39 7.67 -9.68
C GLN A 31 -27.83 6.40 -9.05
N LEU A 32 -28.60 5.31 -9.09
CA LEU A 32 -28.08 4.00 -8.83
C LEU A 32 -26.86 3.84 -9.72
N PHE A 33 -25.69 3.70 -9.09
CA PHE A 33 -24.46 3.29 -9.75
C PHE A 33 -24.72 1.92 -10.37
N THR A 34 -25.27 1.89 -11.58
CA THR A 34 -25.25 0.71 -12.42
C THR A 34 -23.81 0.60 -12.89
N PRO A 35 -23.04 -0.41 -12.42
CA PRO A 35 -21.69 -0.60 -12.92
C PRO A 35 -21.79 -0.72 -14.43
N SER A 36 -21.05 0.14 -15.14
CA SER A 36 -20.97 0.11 -16.60
C SER A 36 -20.69 -1.33 -17.06
N ALA A 37 -21.27 -1.76 -18.17
CA ALA A 37 -21.02 -3.08 -18.76
C ALA A 37 -19.51 -3.41 -18.88
N ARG A 38 -18.66 -2.38 -19.03
CA ARG A 38 -17.19 -2.52 -19.00
C ARG A 38 -16.63 -3.05 -17.68
N ILE A 39 -17.20 -2.65 -16.54
CA ILE A 39 -16.80 -3.13 -15.20
C ILE A 39 -17.19 -4.61 -15.05
N LEU A 40 -18.36 -4.98 -15.57
CA LEU A 40 -18.87 -6.35 -15.50
C LEU A 40 -18.07 -7.32 -16.38
N ASP A 41 -17.66 -6.89 -17.57
CA ASP A 41 -16.78 -7.66 -18.47
C ASP A 41 -15.37 -7.84 -17.90
N THR A 42 -14.87 -6.85 -17.16
CA THR A 42 -13.56 -6.91 -16.48
C THR A 42 -13.57 -7.88 -15.29
N LEU A 43 -14.71 -8.01 -14.58
CA LEU A 43 -14.86 -8.94 -13.46
C LEU A 43 -14.97 -10.41 -13.90
N ASN A 44 -15.47 -10.66 -15.10
CA ASN A 44 -15.62 -12.03 -15.65
C ASN A 44 -14.39 -12.55 -16.39
N GLN A 45 -13.40 -11.70 -16.70
CA GLN A 45 -12.12 -12.17 -17.23
C GLN A 45 -11.23 -12.66 -16.09
N LYS A 46 -10.72 -13.89 -16.22
CA LYS A 46 -9.67 -14.40 -15.33
C LYS A 46 -8.48 -13.44 -15.40
N GLY A 47 -8.21 -12.73 -14.31
CA GLY A 47 -7.15 -11.74 -14.23
C GLY A 47 -5.77 -12.31 -14.62
N PRO A 48 -4.80 -11.43 -14.92
CA PRO A 48 -3.46 -11.84 -15.30
C PRO A 48 -2.82 -12.70 -14.20
N ARG A 49 -2.07 -13.72 -14.60
CA ARG A 49 -1.25 -14.49 -13.67
C ARG A 49 0.02 -13.72 -13.38
N LEU A 50 0.14 -13.21 -12.16
CA LEU A 50 1.27 -12.39 -11.71
C LEU A 50 2.34 -13.22 -11.00
N TYR A 51 3.56 -12.71 -10.97
CA TYR A 51 4.66 -13.14 -10.11
C TYR A 51 5.44 -11.93 -9.60
N THR A 52 6.09 -12.13 -8.44
CA THR A 52 6.83 -11.09 -7.72
C THR A 52 8.32 -11.40 -7.74
N LEU A 53 9.12 -10.35 -7.92
CA LEU A 53 10.57 -10.37 -7.91
C LEU A 53 11.06 -9.28 -6.95
N LEU A 54 12.23 -9.48 -6.34
CA LEU A 54 13.00 -8.42 -5.72
C LEU A 54 14.14 -8.05 -6.67
N GLY A 55 14.05 -6.88 -7.31
CA GLY A 55 14.88 -6.50 -8.44
C GLY A 55 14.66 -7.43 -9.63
N TYR A 56 15.62 -8.33 -9.86
CA TYR A 56 15.59 -9.33 -10.92
C TYR A 56 15.46 -10.76 -10.41
N ASP A 57 15.41 -10.96 -9.08
CA ASP A 57 15.49 -12.27 -8.45
C ASP A 57 14.14 -12.69 -7.84
N SER A 58 13.79 -13.96 -7.99
CA SER A 58 12.63 -14.62 -7.35
C SER A 58 13.06 -15.82 -6.50
N ALA A 59 14.37 -15.96 -6.23
CA ALA A 59 14.89 -17.07 -5.47
C ALA A 59 14.34 -17.07 -4.04
N THR A 60 13.96 -18.27 -3.60
CA THR A 60 13.49 -18.51 -2.23
C THR A 60 14.64 -18.65 -1.24
N HIS A 61 15.85 -18.95 -1.71
CA HIS A 61 17.05 -19.11 -0.90
C HIS A 61 18.16 -18.25 -1.49
N VAL A 62 18.64 -17.27 -0.73
CA VAL A 62 19.58 -16.26 -1.21
C VAL A 62 20.75 -16.16 -0.22
N PRO A 63 22.01 -16.23 -0.69
CA PRO A 63 23.16 -16.01 0.17
C PRO A 63 23.13 -14.61 0.82
N ALA A 64 23.48 -14.51 2.10
CA ALA A 64 23.47 -13.24 2.84
C ALA A 64 24.13 -12.08 2.09
N LYS A 65 25.31 -12.31 1.49
CA LYS A 65 26.03 -11.30 0.69
C LYS A 65 25.23 -10.78 -0.51
N LEU A 66 24.52 -11.66 -1.22
CA LEU A 66 23.67 -11.26 -2.34
C LEU A 66 22.42 -10.55 -1.84
N MET A 67 21.87 -10.99 -0.71
CA MET A 67 20.71 -10.36 -0.09
C MET A 67 20.98 -8.90 0.30
N LEU A 68 22.19 -8.59 0.80
CA LEU A 68 22.59 -7.22 1.11
C LEU A 68 22.58 -6.28 -0.12
N GLN A 69 22.72 -6.83 -1.34
CA GLN A 69 22.60 -6.06 -2.59
C GLN A 69 21.15 -6.00 -3.05
N LEU A 70 20.42 -7.11 -2.97
CA LEU A 70 19.02 -7.19 -3.38
C LEU A 70 18.09 -6.32 -2.53
N ILE A 71 18.41 -6.08 -1.26
CA ILE A 71 17.58 -5.24 -0.37
C ILE A 71 17.49 -3.77 -0.83
N ASP A 72 18.43 -3.31 -1.67
CA ASP A 72 18.36 -1.99 -2.29
C ASP A 72 17.41 -1.95 -3.49
N SER A 73 17.06 -3.11 -4.03
CA SER A 73 16.26 -3.24 -5.23
C SER A 73 14.77 -3.03 -4.95
N PRO A 74 14.01 -2.52 -5.93
CA PRO A 74 12.56 -2.45 -5.82
C PRO A 74 11.94 -3.85 -5.98
N LEU A 75 10.78 -4.05 -5.36
CA LEU A 75 9.84 -5.10 -5.76
C LEU A 75 9.33 -4.82 -7.17
N VAL A 76 9.29 -5.89 -7.96
CA VAL A 76 8.83 -5.87 -9.35
C VAL A 76 7.76 -6.93 -9.50
N VAL A 77 6.60 -6.54 -10.03
CA VAL A 77 5.50 -7.46 -10.34
C VAL A 77 5.33 -7.52 -11.84
N LYS A 78 5.26 -8.74 -12.38
CA LYS A 78 5.10 -8.99 -13.82
C LYS A 78 4.08 -10.08 -14.06
N ASP A 79 3.47 -10.09 -15.24
CA ASP A 79 2.68 -11.22 -15.73
C ASP A 79 3.53 -12.21 -16.53
N THR A 80 2.92 -13.34 -16.90
CA THR A 80 3.54 -14.39 -17.72
C THR A 80 3.99 -13.95 -19.11
N ARG A 81 3.55 -12.78 -19.58
CA ARG A 81 3.95 -12.16 -20.85
C ARG A 81 5.05 -11.11 -20.68
N GLY A 82 5.53 -10.90 -19.45
CA GLY A 82 6.54 -9.92 -19.11
C GLY A 82 6.00 -8.49 -18.96
N LYS A 83 4.69 -8.26 -19.02
CA LYS A 83 4.09 -6.95 -18.73
C LYS A 83 4.35 -6.63 -17.26
N GLN A 84 4.91 -5.46 -17.00
CA GLN A 84 5.20 -4.98 -15.66
C GLN A 84 4.02 -4.19 -15.08
N TYR A 85 3.83 -4.35 -13.77
CA TYR A 85 2.82 -3.67 -12.97
C TYR A 85 3.53 -2.83 -11.90
N GLN A 86 2.99 -1.65 -11.62
CA GLN A 86 3.55 -0.74 -10.63
C GLN A 86 3.16 -1.22 -9.23
N VAL A 87 4.14 -1.59 -8.40
CA VAL A 87 3.87 -1.91 -6.98
C VAL A 87 3.54 -0.61 -6.24
N THR A 88 2.36 -0.57 -5.63
CA THR A 88 1.84 0.60 -4.90
C THR A 88 1.81 0.38 -3.39
N ARG A 89 1.77 -0.88 -2.94
CA ARG A 89 1.81 -1.24 -1.53
C ARG A 89 2.37 -2.64 -1.34
N PHE A 90 3.09 -2.85 -0.24
CA PHE A 90 3.37 -4.18 0.30
C PHE A 90 3.58 -4.12 1.80
N ASP A 91 3.39 -5.24 2.47
CA ASP A 91 3.78 -5.44 3.85
C ASP A 91 5.12 -6.18 3.88
N PHE A 92 6.06 -5.69 4.67
CA PHE A 92 7.37 -6.30 4.87
C PHE A 92 7.42 -6.93 6.24
N GLY A 93 7.95 -8.15 6.30
CA GLY A 93 8.30 -8.86 7.52
C GLY A 93 9.77 -9.27 7.52
N TYR A 94 10.38 -9.28 8.69
CA TYR A 94 11.76 -9.70 8.89
C TYR A 94 11.86 -10.48 10.19
N LEU A 95 12.15 -11.77 10.07
CA LEU A 95 12.47 -12.65 11.19
C LEU A 95 13.98 -12.55 11.47
N HIS A 96 14.31 -11.74 12.47
CA HIS A 96 15.67 -11.53 12.97
C HIS A 96 15.98 -12.53 14.09
N ILE A 97 17.21 -13.03 14.17
CA ILE A 97 17.67 -13.88 15.26
C ILE A 97 18.72 -13.11 16.06
N ASP A 98 18.35 -12.68 17.26
CA ASP A 98 19.26 -11.96 18.17
C ASP A 98 19.82 -12.90 19.24
N THR A 99 20.94 -12.52 19.85
CA THR A 99 21.58 -13.27 20.95
C THR A 99 21.41 -12.51 22.25
N THR A 100 20.65 -13.07 23.18
CA THR A 100 20.41 -12.46 24.50
C THR A 100 21.08 -13.30 25.60
N PHE A 101 21.63 -12.63 26.62
CA PHE A 101 22.12 -13.32 27.82
C PHE A 101 20.96 -13.54 28.78
N ASN A 102 20.73 -14.80 29.16
CA ASN A 102 19.71 -15.18 30.12
C ASN A 102 20.34 -15.32 31.51
N ASP A 103 20.03 -14.38 32.40
CA ASP A 103 20.55 -14.35 33.78
C ASP A 103 20.17 -15.57 34.61
N THR A 104 19.07 -16.26 34.26
CA THR A 104 18.61 -17.47 34.98
C THR A 104 19.40 -18.71 34.57
N THR A 105 19.75 -18.82 33.29
CA THR A 105 20.50 -19.98 32.76
C THR A 105 22.00 -19.72 32.70
N GLU A 106 22.43 -18.48 32.95
CA GLU A 106 23.80 -17.98 32.79
C GLU A 106 24.40 -18.27 31.41
N ARG A 107 23.56 -18.26 30.37
CA ARG A 107 23.92 -18.63 28.99
C ARG A 107 23.37 -17.65 27.98
N PHE A 108 24.04 -17.58 26.83
CA PHE A 108 23.52 -16.90 25.65
C PHE A 108 22.50 -17.78 24.94
N GLU A 109 21.35 -17.20 24.63
CA GLU A 109 20.23 -17.85 23.94
C GLU A 109 19.92 -17.09 22.65
N LEU A 110 19.55 -17.83 21.61
CA LEU A 110 19.07 -17.26 20.36
C LEU A 110 17.58 -16.98 20.49
N VAL A 111 17.20 -15.72 20.28
CA VAL A 111 15.81 -15.26 20.40
C VAL A 111 15.33 -14.76 19.04
N PRO A 112 14.33 -15.42 18.42
CA PRO A 112 13.73 -14.91 17.21
C PRO A 112 12.85 -13.69 17.50
N GLU A 113 13.08 -12.60 16.79
CA GLU A 113 12.27 -11.39 16.80
C GLU A 113 11.63 -11.18 15.43
N TYR A 114 10.31 -10.97 15.39
CA TYR A 114 9.60 -10.62 14.16
C TYR A 114 9.35 -9.12 14.09
N LEU A 115 9.89 -8.49 13.07
CA LEU A 115 9.77 -7.06 12.78
C LEU A 115 8.97 -6.88 11.49
N GLY A 116 8.15 -5.85 11.39
CA GLY A 116 7.43 -5.58 10.14
C GLY A 116 6.90 -4.17 9.99
N PHE A 117 6.62 -3.80 8.75
CA PHE A 117 6.06 -2.49 8.39
C PHE A 117 5.38 -2.53 7.02
N THR A 118 4.40 -1.66 6.81
CA THR A 118 3.74 -1.47 5.51
C THR A 118 4.42 -0.35 4.72
N PHE A 119 4.74 -0.60 3.46
CA PHE A 119 5.28 0.38 2.53
C PHE A 119 4.23 0.78 1.48
N LEU A 120 4.18 2.07 1.14
CA LEU A 120 3.32 2.66 0.10
C LEU A 120 4.10 3.01 -1.18
N GLN A 121 5.20 2.31 -1.40
CA GLN A 121 6.10 2.45 -2.54
C GLN A 121 6.58 1.04 -2.92
N ASN A 122 7.39 0.90 -3.96
CA ASN A 122 7.88 -0.39 -4.43
C ASN A 122 9.20 -0.84 -3.77
N GLN A 123 9.67 -0.16 -2.73
CA GLN A 123 10.95 -0.48 -2.08
C GLN A 123 10.91 -0.17 -0.58
N LEU A 124 11.80 -0.78 0.17
CA LEU A 124 12.02 -0.39 1.56
C LEU A 124 12.53 1.06 1.64
N ASP A 125 12.19 1.75 2.72
CA ASP A 125 12.78 3.06 3.00
C ASP A 125 14.24 2.94 3.47
N THR A 126 14.91 4.07 3.58
CA THR A 126 16.32 4.12 3.97
C THR A 126 16.58 3.54 5.36
N LEU A 127 15.64 3.72 6.31
CA LEU A 127 15.79 3.25 7.68
C LEU A 127 15.73 1.72 7.72
N TRP A 128 14.76 1.12 7.04
CA TRP A 128 14.61 -0.32 6.95
C TRP A 128 15.74 -0.97 6.15
N LYS A 129 16.16 -0.37 5.03
CA LYS A 129 17.35 -0.82 4.30
C LYS A 129 18.58 -0.83 5.19
N ALA A 130 18.82 0.25 5.94
CA ALA A 130 19.96 0.35 6.85
C ALA A 130 19.89 -0.66 8.01
N ARG A 131 18.70 -0.85 8.60
CA ARG A 131 18.48 -1.81 9.69
C ARG A 131 18.78 -3.23 9.21
N VAL A 132 18.09 -3.68 8.16
CA VAL A 132 18.27 -5.03 7.62
C VAL A 132 19.74 -5.25 7.25
N LYS A 133 20.37 -4.33 6.52
CA LYS A 133 21.80 -4.47 6.15
C LYS A 133 22.75 -4.60 7.34
N LYS A 134 22.42 -3.99 8.48
CA LYS A 134 23.26 -4.01 9.68
C LYS A 134 23.10 -5.32 10.46
N THR A 135 21.91 -5.90 10.47
CA THR A 135 21.55 -7.03 11.34
C THR A 135 21.32 -8.34 10.61
N LEU A 136 21.30 -8.35 9.27
CA LEU A 136 20.97 -9.54 8.50
C LEU A 136 22.04 -10.62 8.63
N HIS A 137 21.61 -11.80 9.05
CA HIS A 137 22.43 -13.00 9.19
C HIS A 137 21.85 -14.18 8.41
N ALA A 138 22.67 -15.20 8.16
CA ALA A 138 22.18 -16.45 7.61
C ALA A 138 21.29 -17.18 8.63
N GLY A 139 20.25 -17.87 8.15
CA GLY A 139 19.21 -18.50 8.97
C GLY A 139 17.99 -17.61 9.22
N GLU A 140 18.02 -16.36 8.77
CA GLU A 140 16.92 -15.41 8.88
C GLU A 140 16.00 -15.43 7.65
N GLN A 141 14.81 -14.85 7.80
CA GLN A 141 13.81 -14.85 6.73
C GLN A 141 13.21 -13.45 6.51
N LEU A 142 13.06 -13.10 5.23
CA LEU A 142 12.44 -11.87 4.76
C LEU A 142 11.10 -12.21 4.09
N PHE A 143 10.08 -11.42 4.38
CA PHE A 143 8.72 -11.61 3.90
C PHE A 143 8.24 -10.35 3.17
N PHE A 144 7.77 -10.51 1.94
CA PHE A 144 7.09 -9.48 1.17
C PHE A 144 5.67 -9.97 0.88
N ASP A 145 4.72 -9.49 1.67
CA ASP A 145 3.33 -9.93 1.71
C ASP A 145 2.36 -8.82 1.32
N HIS A 146 1.09 -9.18 1.11
CA HIS A 146 0.00 -8.26 0.77
C HIS A 146 0.37 -7.24 -0.32
N ILE A 147 1.08 -7.71 -1.35
CA ILE A 147 1.60 -6.88 -2.42
C ILE A 147 0.43 -6.46 -3.33
N ILE A 148 0.25 -5.16 -3.49
CA ILE A 148 -0.71 -4.56 -4.41
C ILE A 148 0.04 -3.93 -5.57
N ALA A 149 -0.30 -4.36 -6.77
CA ALA A 149 0.25 -3.85 -8.01
C ALA A 149 -0.84 -3.25 -8.90
N GLU A 150 -0.51 -2.17 -9.59
CA GLU A 150 -1.42 -1.40 -10.44
C GLU A 150 -0.96 -1.51 -11.90
N ASP A 151 -1.91 -1.67 -12.80
CA ASP A 151 -1.62 -1.66 -14.24
C ASP A 151 -1.71 -0.24 -14.83
N PRO A 152 -1.28 -0.02 -16.08
CA PRO A 152 -1.32 1.32 -16.69
C PRO A 152 -2.71 1.94 -16.82
N THR A 153 -3.78 1.16 -16.63
CA THR A 153 -5.18 1.64 -16.68
C THR A 153 -5.73 2.00 -15.30
N GLY A 154 -4.95 1.77 -14.23
CA GLY A 154 -5.33 2.05 -12.85
C GLY A 154 -6.00 0.88 -12.13
N ILE A 155 -6.08 -0.30 -12.77
CA ILE A 155 -6.67 -1.48 -12.13
C ILE A 155 -5.65 -2.09 -11.16
N LYS A 156 -6.10 -2.35 -9.93
CA LYS A 156 -5.29 -2.94 -8.86
C LYS A 156 -5.46 -4.45 -8.79
N TYR A 157 -4.35 -5.13 -8.59
CA TYR A 157 -4.25 -6.58 -8.47
C TYR A 157 -3.45 -6.94 -7.23
N GLY A 158 -3.86 -8.02 -6.54
CA GLY A 158 -3.01 -8.68 -5.57
C GLY A 158 -1.94 -9.51 -6.28
N ALA A 159 -0.67 -9.32 -5.91
CA ALA A 159 0.43 -10.13 -6.41
C ALA A 159 0.80 -11.24 -5.41
N PRO A 160 1.37 -12.37 -5.87
CA PRO A 160 1.85 -13.42 -4.98
C PRO A 160 2.92 -12.91 -4.01
N PRO A 161 2.98 -13.44 -2.77
CA PRO A 161 4.01 -13.09 -1.82
C PRO A 161 5.39 -13.56 -2.30
N LEU A 162 6.44 -12.91 -1.81
CA LEU A 162 7.83 -13.32 -2.00
C LEU A 162 8.47 -13.51 -0.63
N HIS A 163 8.86 -14.75 -0.34
CA HIS A 163 9.55 -15.10 0.91
C HIS A 163 10.95 -15.56 0.58
N ILE A 164 11.94 -14.99 1.27
CA ILE A 164 13.36 -15.25 1.02
C ILE A 164 14.00 -15.74 2.31
N TRP A 165 14.52 -16.96 2.27
CA TRP A 165 15.37 -17.53 3.28
C TRP A 165 16.83 -17.15 3.02
N VAL A 166 17.48 -16.58 4.03
CA VAL A 166 18.88 -16.16 3.91
C VAL A 166 19.78 -17.34 4.26
N ILE A 167 20.56 -17.81 3.29
CA ILE A 167 21.48 -18.93 3.48
C ILE A 167 22.92 -18.44 3.65
N ASP A 168 23.76 -19.29 4.24
CA ASP A 168 25.19 -19.07 4.20
C ASP A 168 25.72 -19.31 2.77
N SER A 169 26.53 -18.37 2.29
CA SER A 169 27.27 -18.46 1.03
C SER A 169 28.14 -19.72 0.88
N LEU A 170 28.44 -20.43 1.98
CA LEU A 170 29.24 -21.64 1.98
C LEU A 170 28.47 -22.93 1.68
N GLN A 171 27.13 -22.92 1.62
CA GLN A 171 26.37 -24.06 1.12
C GLN A 171 26.42 -24.15 -0.41
N LYS A 172 27.60 -24.48 -0.94
CA LYS A 172 27.72 -25.07 -2.27
C LYS A 172 27.16 -26.49 -2.16
N ASN A 173 26.01 -26.72 -2.79
CA ASN A 173 25.32 -28.02 -2.93
C ASN A 173 26.28 -29.22 -2.80
N GLN A 174 26.13 -29.96 -1.71
CA GLN A 174 26.51 -31.38 -1.66
C GLN A 174 25.38 -32.20 -2.28
#